data_AF-A0A8H4V148-F1
#
_entry.id   AF-A0A8H4V148-F1
#
_cell.length_a   1.000
_cell.length_b   1.000
_cell.length_c   1.000
_cell.angle_alpha   90.00
_cell.angle_beta   90.00
_cell.angle_gamma   90.00
#
_symmetry.space_group_name_H-M   'P 1'
#
loop_
_entity.id
_entity.type
_entity.pdbx_description
1 polymer ?
#
loop_
_entity_poly.entity_id
_entity_poly.type
_entity_poly.pdbx_seq_one_letter_code
_entity_poly.pdbx_strand_id
1 'polypeptide(L)'
;MSAPFIAGAGLLLVLGAYSQDTIYSGTGFGTYYYDVQQIDACGTSFEYQNMGGVHCSLETTLSLTQINSNYLVAMNNTQLSSDMPLYCGKKVIVSVNGQPSDLPLFIGDGCERCGTGRHFLGY
;
A
#
# COMPACT_ATOMS: atom_id res chain seq x y z
N MET A 1 65.89 13.73 7.30
CA MET A 1 64.93 14.00 8.40
C MET A 1 63.54 13.84 7.80
N SER A 2 62.79 12.87 8.31
CA SER A 2 61.56 12.34 7.72
C SER A 2 60.35 13.06 8.31
N ALA A 3 59.44 13.57 7.48
CA ALA A 3 58.13 14.06 7.92
C ALA A 3 57.09 12.94 7.66
N PRO A 4 56.27 12.56 8.64
CA PRO A 4 55.25 11.53 8.43
C PRO A 4 54.00 12.15 7.82
N PHE A 5 53.52 11.58 6.72
CA PHE A 5 52.18 11.83 6.21
C PHE A 5 51.18 11.09 7.11
N ILE A 6 50.35 11.84 7.83
CA ILE A 6 49.25 11.27 8.62
C ILE A 6 48.18 10.79 7.64
N ALA A 7 48.08 9.47 7.47
CA ALA A 7 46.99 8.83 6.74
C ALA A 7 45.72 8.87 7.62
N GLY A 8 44.79 9.78 7.30
CA GLY A 8 43.46 9.78 7.89
C GLY A 8 42.60 8.70 7.24
N ALA A 9 42.37 7.58 7.94
CA ALA A 9 41.40 6.57 7.54
C ALA A 9 39.97 7.11 7.82
N GLY A 10 39.32 7.63 6.79
CA GLY A 10 37.90 7.97 6.83
C GLY A 10 37.06 6.69 6.82
N LEU A 11 36.36 6.41 7.91
CA LEU A 11 35.39 5.32 8.01
C LEU A 11 34.13 5.72 7.21
N LEU A 12 34.04 5.25 5.96
CA LEU A 12 32.81 5.36 5.16
C LEU A 12 31.78 4.37 5.69
N LEU A 13 30.82 4.86 6.47
CA LEU A 13 29.59 4.14 6.79
C LEU A 13 28.78 3.98 5.50
N VAL A 14 28.95 2.83 4.83
CA VAL A 14 28.06 2.41 3.75
C VAL A 14 26.73 2.03 4.40
N LEU A 15 25.77 2.97 4.39
CA LEU A 15 24.37 2.66 4.62
C LEU A 15 23.93 1.75 3.48
N GLY A 16 23.92 0.44 3.72
CA GLY A 16 23.39 -0.54 2.77
C GLY A 16 21.96 -0.14 2.41
N ALA A 17 21.69 0.03 1.12
CA ALA A 17 20.32 0.12 0.65
C ALA A 17 19.65 -1.22 0.97
N TYR A 18 18.74 -1.23 1.95
CA TYR A 18 17.87 -2.38 2.17
C TYR A 18 17.09 -2.61 0.87
N SER A 19 17.33 -3.75 0.23
CA SER A 19 16.43 -4.27 -0.80
C SER A 19 15.03 -4.27 -0.20
N GLN A 20 14.09 -3.55 -0.82
CA GLN A 20 12.68 -3.68 -0.49
C GLN A 20 12.26 -5.06 -0.97
N ASP A 21 12.30 -6.04 -0.07
CA ASP A 21 11.90 -7.40 -0.41
C ASP A 21 10.43 -7.41 -0.79
N THR A 22 10.17 -7.86 -2.01
CA THR A 22 8.81 -8.03 -2.51
C THR A 22 8.18 -9.21 -1.77
N ILE A 23 7.32 -8.92 -0.81
CA ILE A 23 6.60 -9.94 -0.03
C ILE A 23 5.55 -10.67 -0.87
N TYR A 24 5.06 -10.02 -1.94
CA TYR A 24 4.04 -10.56 -2.83
C TYR A 24 4.03 -9.83 -4.17
N SER A 25 3.85 -10.56 -5.27
CA SER A 25 3.64 -9.98 -6.60
C SER A 25 2.67 -10.84 -7.41
N GLY A 26 1.98 -10.21 -8.37
CA GLY A 26 1.03 -10.87 -9.25
C GLY A 26 0.49 -9.93 -10.31
N THR A 27 -0.35 -10.49 -11.19
CA THR A 27 -1.06 -9.74 -12.23
C THR A 27 -2.56 -9.95 -12.08
N GLY A 28 -3.35 -8.90 -12.29
CA GLY A 28 -4.80 -8.97 -12.14
C GLY A 28 -5.51 -7.72 -12.67
N PHE A 29 -6.78 -7.60 -12.30
CA PHE A 29 -7.60 -6.43 -12.61
C PHE A 29 -7.81 -5.62 -11.34
N GLY A 30 -7.77 -4.28 -11.46
CA GLY A 30 -8.08 -3.36 -10.38
C GLY A 30 -9.29 -2.51 -10.74
N THR A 31 -10.03 -2.09 -9.72
CA THR A 31 -11.14 -1.13 -9.84
C THR A 31 -10.90 0.01 -8.87
N TYR A 32 -11.28 1.22 -9.22
CA TYR A 32 -11.33 2.33 -8.26
C TYR A 32 -12.59 2.19 -7.42
N TYR A 33 -12.46 2.21 -6.10
CA TYR A 33 -13.57 1.87 -5.21
C TYR A 33 -14.00 3.04 -4.31
N TYR A 34 -13.09 3.93 -3.88
CA TYR A 34 -13.42 5.03 -2.97
C TYR A 34 -12.67 6.33 -3.28
N ASP A 35 -13.39 7.45 -3.21
CA ASP A 35 -12.79 8.78 -3.19
C ASP A 35 -13.41 9.59 -2.03
N VAL A 36 -12.60 9.94 -1.03
CA VAL A 36 -13.05 10.73 0.13
C VAL A 36 -13.20 12.22 -0.21
N GLN A 37 -12.68 12.66 -1.36
CA GLN A 37 -12.76 14.03 -1.87
C GLN A 37 -13.90 14.15 -2.89
N GLN A 38 -14.05 13.17 -3.78
CA GLN A 38 -15.12 13.11 -4.78
C GLN A 38 -16.14 12.01 -4.44
N ILE A 39 -17.00 12.30 -3.48
CA ILE A 39 -17.98 11.33 -2.94
C ILE A 39 -19.08 11.00 -3.95
N ASP A 40 -19.36 11.87 -4.92
CA ASP A 40 -20.34 11.66 -5.98
C ASP A 40 -19.66 11.38 -7.32
N ALA A 41 -19.88 10.17 -7.86
CA ALA A 41 -19.32 9.77 -9.14
C ALA A 41 -20.28 8.82 -9.89
N CYS A 42 -20.25 8.88 -11.22
CA CYS A 42 -21.07 8.02 -12.08
C CYS A 42 -22.59 8.04 -11.75
N GLY A 43 -23.11 9.17 -11.27
CA GLY A 43 -24.52 9.32 -10.89
C GLY A 43 -24.91 8.59 -9.60
N THR A 44 -23.93 8.16 -8.78
CA THR A 44 -24.12 7.50 -7.49
C THR A 44 -23.32 8.23 -6.40
N SER A 45 -23.87 8.31 -5.19
CA SER A 45 -23.16 8.82 -4.02
C SER A 45 -22.52 7.67 -3.24
N PHE A 46 -21.28 7.87 -2.80
CA PHE A 46 -20.48 6.89 -2.05
C PHE A 46 -20.31 7.27 -0.56
N GLU A 47 -21.10 8.22 -0.05
CA GLU A 47 -20.98 8.74 1.32
C GLU A 47 -20.99 7.62 2.36
N TYR A 48 -21.98 6.72 2.28
CA TYR A 48 -22.14 5.63 3.25
C TYR A 48 -21.06 4.56 3.12
N GLN A 49 -20.56 4.33 1.90
CA GLN A 49 -19.48 3.39 1.63
C GLN A 49 -18.17 3.89 2.25
N ASN A 50 -17.91 5.20 2.22
CA ASN A 50 -16.75 5.81 2.88
C ASN A 50 -16.82 5.80 4.41
N MET A 51 -18.01 5.56 4.99
CA MET A 51 -18.20 5.38 6.44
C MET A 51 -17.93 3.94 6.90
N GLY A 52 -17.79 2.98 5.99
CA GLY A 52 -17.42 1.61 6.32
C GLY A 52 -16.03 1.54 6.93
N GLY A 53 -15.86 0.66 7.92
CA GLY A 53 -14.57 0.41 8.55
C GLY A 53 -13.61 -0.32 7.62
N VAL A 54 -12.34 0.07 7.60
CA VAL A 54 -11.32 -0.64 6.83
C VAL A 54 -10.76 -1.83 7.61
N HIS A 55 -10.40 -2.90 6.90
CA HIS A 55 -9.92 -4.14 7.53
C HIS A 55 -8.59 -3.94 8.28
N CYS A 56 -7.67 -3.09 7.79
CA CYS A 56 -6.37 -2.90 8.45
C CYS A 56 -6.37 -2.03 9.71
N SER A 57 -7.54 -1.67 10.23
CA SER A 57 -7.70 -1.00 11.51
C SER A 57 -7.59 -1.98 12.69
N LEU A 58 -6.35 -2.39 13.02
CA LEU A 58 -6.05 -3.47 13.97
C LEU A 58 -6.52 -3.23 15.42
N GLU A 59 -6.53 -1.97 15.88
CA GLU A 59 -6.87 -1.64 17.28
C GLU A 59 -8.23 -0.94 17.41
N THR A 60 -8.51 0.00 16.52
CA THR A 60 -9.76 0.77 16.49
C THR A 60 -10.21 0.86 15.06
N THR A 61 -11.39 0.34 14.74
CA THR A 61 -11.98 0.41 13.41
C THR A 61 -12.10 1.87 12.97
N LEU A 62 -11.36 2.23 11.93
CA LEU A 62 -11.44 3.54 11.29
C LEU A 62 -12.17 3.40 9.95
N SER A 63 -13.00 4.39 9.63
CA SER A 63 -13.57 4.52 8.30
C SER A 63 -12.60 5.19 7.33
N LEU A 64 -12.88 5.08 6.03
CA LEU A 64 -12.10 5.78 5.00
C LEU A 64 -12.14 7.30 5.19
N THR A 65 -13.30 7.85 5.57
CA THR A 65 -13.42 9.27 5.90
C THR A 65 -12.54 9.65 7.10
N GLN A 66 -12.39 8.79 8.10
CA GLN A 66 -11.53 9.05 9.26
C GLN A 66 -10.04 8.95 8.91
N ILE A 67 -9.67 8.01 8.05
CA ILE A 67 -8.30 7.86 7.53
C ILE A 67 -7.95 9.02 6.61
N ASN A 68 -8.94 9.57 5.91
CA ASN A 68 -8.85 10.76 5.07
C ASN A 68 -7.74 10.65 4.01
N SER A 69 -7.72 9.52 3.28
CA SER A 69 -6.71 9.26 2.25
C SER A 69 -7.30 8.48 1.07
N ASN A 70 -6.98 8.93 -0.14
CA ASN A 70 -7.32 8.27 -1.41
C ASN A 70 -6.22 7.31 -1.88
N TYR A 71 -5.31 6.89 -0.99
CA TYR A 71 -4.19 6.01 -1.33
C TYR A 71 -4.27 4.62 -0.68
N LEU A 72 -5.41 4.31 -0.05
CA LEU A 72 -5.65 3.00 0.51
C LEU A 72 -6.12 2.05 -0.57
N VAL A 73 -5.48 0.90 -0.62
CA VAL A 73 -5.78 -0.17 -1.56
C VAL A 73 -6.45 -1.33 -0.82
N ALA A 74 -7.49 -1.88 -1.45
CA ALA A 74 -8.12 -3.11 -1.00
C ALA A 74 -7.49 -4.32 -1.71
N MET A 75 -6.95 -5.29 -0.96
CA MET A 75 -6.41 -6.54 -1.52
C MET A 75 -7.40 -7.71 -1.39
N ASN A 76 -7.08 -8.90 -1.89
CA ASN A 76 -7.89 -10.11 -1.65
C ASN A 76 -8.12 -10.32 -0.14
N ASN A 77 -9.39 -10.38 0.28
CA ASN A 77 -9.74 -10.46 1.70
C ASN A 77 -9.22 -11.74 2.38
N THR A 78 -9.35 -12.90 1.72
CA THR A 78 -8.86 -14.18 2.25
C THR A 78 -7.36 -14.17 2.49
N GLN A 79 -6.58 -13.58 1.59
CA GLN A 79 -5.14 -13.44 1.72
C GLN A 79 -4.78 -12.42 2.82
N LEU A 80 -5.45 -11.28 2.87
CA LEU A 80 -5.25 -10.28 3.93
C LEU A 80 -5.50 -10.89 5.32
N SER A 81 -6.63 -11.58 5.49
CA SER A 81 -7.00 -12.20 6.75
C SER A 81 -6.09 -13.35 7.17
N SER A 82 -5.32 -13.93 6.26
CA SER A 82 -4.37 -14.99 6.60
C SER A 82 -3.17 -14.48 7.40
N ASP A 83 -2.74 -13.23 7.17
CA ASP A 83 -1.61 -12.60 7.85
C ASP A 83 -1.68 -11.07 7.75
N MET A 84 -2.55 -10.45 8.56
CA MET A 84 -2.72 -8.99 8.54
C MET A 84 -1.44 -8.22 8.89
N PRO A 85 -0.62 -8.62 9.89
CA PRO A 85 0.66 -7.94 10.17
C PRO A 85 1.64 -7.95 8.98
N LEU A 86 1.62 -9.01 8.17
CA LEU A 86 2.42 -9.07 6.95
C LEU A 86 1.96 -8.04 5.92
N TYR A 87 0.66 -7.88 5.69
CA TYR A 87 0.13 -7.08 4.57
C TYR A 87 -0.27 -5.64 4.92
N CYS A 88 -0.90 -5.40 6.06
CA CYS A 88 -1.44 -4.08 6.39
C CYS A 88 -0.35 -3.00 6.43
N GLY A 89 -0.64 -1.85 5.80
CA GLY A 89 0.25 -0.71 5.68
C GLY A 89 1.44 -0.90 4.73
N LYS A 90 1.58 -2.05 4.06
CA LYS A 90 2.65 -2.26 3.09
C LYS A 90 2.38 -1.46 1.82
N LYS A 91 3.45 -0.93 1.24
CA LYS A 91 3.41 -0.22 -0.04
C LYS A 91 2.96 -1.16 -1.15
N VAL A 92 2.09 -0.66 -2.01
CA VAL A 92 1.68 -1.34 -3.23
C VAL A 92 2.33 -0.62 -4.41
N ILE A 93 2.97 -1.38 -5.29
CA ILE A 93 3.41 -0.88 -6.59
C ILE A 93 2.52 -1.54 -7.62
N VAL A 94 1.75 -0.73 -8.34
CA VAL A 94 0.95 -1.22 -9.46
C VAL A 94 1.58 -0.72 -10.74
N SER A 95 1.72 -1.61 -11.72
CA SER A 95 2.26 -1.28 -13.03
C SER A 95 1.26 -1.63 -14.13
N VAL A 96 1.10 -0.73 -15.11
CA VAL A 96 0.31 -0.96 -16.32
C VAL A 96 1.26 -0.94 -17.50
N ASN A 97 1.28 -2.00 -18.31
CA ASN A 97 2.23 -2.16 -19.42
C ASN A 97 3.70 -1.95 -19.01
N GLY A 98 4.06 -2.42 -17.80
CA GLY A 98 5.41 -2.30 -17.25
C GLY A 98 5.77 -0.91 -16.72
N GLN A 99 4.86 0.06 -16.77
CA GLN A 99 5.06 1.39 -16.20
C GLN A 99 4.43 1.45 -14.80
N PRO A 100 5.23 1.63 -13.73
CA PRO A 100 4.70 1.76 -12.38
C PRO A 100 3.92 3.07 -12.22
N SER A 101 2.89 3.04 -11.39
CA SER A 101 2.20 4.24 -10.92
C SER A 101 3.08 5.01 -9.93
N ASP A 102 3.05 6.33 -10.02
CA ASP A 102 3.72 7.23 -9.07
C ASP A 102 2.93 7.44 -7.77
N LEU A 103 1.73 6.87 -7.67
CA LEU A 103 0.88 7.01 -6.49
C LEU A 103 1.49 6.27 -5.28
N PRO A 104 1.48 6.88 -4.08
CA PRO A 104 1.98 6.26 -2.87
C PRO A 104 0.91 5.35 -2.26
N LEU A 105 0.65 4.21 -2.87
CA LEU A 105 -0.42 3.30 -2.48
C LEU A 105 -0.03 2.39 -1.30
N PHE A 106 -1.00 2.08 -0.43
CA PHE A 106 -0.79 1.19 0.73
C PHE A 106 -1.96 0.25 0.94
N ILE A 107 -1.70 -0.98 1.37
CA ILE A 107 -2.76 -1.93 1.73
C ILE A 107 -3.46 -1.44 2.99
N GLY A 108 -4.77 -1.14 2.87
CA GLY A 108 -5.60 -0.65 3.97
C GLY A 108 -6.86 -1.47 4.20
N ASP A 109 -7.29 -2.25 3.21
CA ASP A 109 -8.58 -2.93 3.29
C ASP A 109 -8.61 -4.31 2.59
N GLY A 110 -9.65 -5.09 2.86
CA GLY A 110 -9.90 -6.39 2.25
C GLY A 110 -11.12 -6.34 1.33
N CYS A 111 -10.93 -6.67 0.06
CA CYS A 111 -12.04 -6.81 -0.88
C CYS A 111 -12.68 -8.20 -0.76
N GLU A 112 -13.90 -8.24 -0.24
CA GLU A 112 -14.69 -9.47 -0.07
C GLU A 112 -14.99 -10.16 -1.40
N ARG A 113 -15.41 -9.41 -2.42
CA ARG A 113 -15.68 -9.95 -3.77
C ARG A 113 -14.45 -10.53 -4.44
N CYS A 114 -13.28 -10.16 -3.95
CA CYS A 114 -12.00 -10.53 -4.52
C CYS A 114 -11.44 -11.81 -3.88
N GLY A 115 -12.06 -12.31 -2.80
CA GLY A 115 -11.61 -13.48 -2.03
C GLY A 115 -11.59 -14.79 -2.83
N THR A 116 -12.39 -14.93 -3.88
CA THR A 116 -12.55 -16.18 -4.65
C THR A 116 -11.78 -16.20 -5.99
N GLY A 117 -11.01 -15.16 -6.32
CA GLY A 117 -10.35 -15.01 -7.62
C GLY A 117 -8.89 -14.53 -7.56
N ARG A 118 -8.20 -14.56 -8.71
CA ARG A 118 -6.83 -14.06 -8.85
C ARG A 118 -6.82 -12.52 -8.88
N HIS A 119 -6.38 -11.95 -7.77
CA HIS A 119 -5.82 -10.61 -7.59
C HIS A 119 -6.71 -9.44 -8.00
N PHE A 120 -7.25 -8.78 -6.97
CA PHE A 120 -7.76 -7.43 -7.07
C PHE A 120 -6.97 -6.56 -6.11
N LEU A 121 -6.43 -5.47 -6.65
CA LEU A 121 -5.99 -4.31 -5.90
C LEU A 121 -6.99 -3.21 -6.28
N GLY A 122 -7.90 -2.89 -5.35
CA GLY A 122 -8.80 -1.74 -5.51
C GLY A 122 -8.03 -0.46 -5.22
N TYR A 123 -8.09 0.53 -6.09
CA TYR A 123 -7.51 1.86 -5.84
C TYR A 123 -8.53 2.81 -5.22
#